data_AF-B1ZUG3-F1
#
_entry.id   AF-B1ZUG3-F1
#
_cell.length_a   1.000
_cell.length_b   1.000
_cell.length_c   1.000
_cell.angle_alpha   90.00
_cell.angle_beta   90.00
_cell.angle_gamma   90.00
#
_symmetry.space_group_name_H-M   'P 1'
#
loop_
_entity.id
_entity.type
_entity.pdbx_description
1 polymer ?
#
loop_
_entity_poly.entity_id
_entity_poly.type
_entity_poly.pdbx_seq_one_letter_code
_entity_poly.pdbx_strand_id
1 'polypeptide(L)'
;MIRLALLLLLVAAPAVHAARDVREMTLLRRVAEEWLGERDRWAFTQFVREYDGKELKQERLERYDPSRGYADRWQLISINGRPPTAEEWGQWNKRKNKKARRDRPTIAQNFDFEAAKVLEETPEIVRYELPLRSSVEWLFPINKVELIVTIDKTGPAPALAQVQARISEPFRVALGLARILDIDLDVQMEPPPPQTPAEAKPSGTAQAVVTKLGDRIEYFWSDFQRVTPRLGQTESDAAENRPRSAE
;
A
#
# COMPACT_ATOMS: atom_id res chain seq x y z
N MET A 1 -12.75 -43.09 -58.71
CA MET A 1 -12.47 -43.25 -57.27
C MET A 1 -11.32 -42.30 -56.93
N ILE A 2 -11.57 -41.00 -56.73
CA ILE A 2 -11.87 -40.32 -55.46
C ILE A 2 -10.74 -40.43 -54.42
N ARG A 3 -10.03 -39.29 -54.25
CA ARG A 3 -9.33 -38.78 -53.05
C ARG A 3 -7.98 -39.38 -52.63
N LEU A 4 -6.90 -38.62 -52.84
CA LEU A 4 -5.98 -38.29 -51.75
C LEU A 4 -5.26 -36.96 -52.03
N ALA A 5 -5.89 -35.88 -51.58
CA ALA A 5 -5.32 -34.55 -51.51
C ALA A 5 -5.15 -34.17 -50.03
N LEU A 6 -4.17 -33.30 -49.76
CA LEU A 6 -3.87 -32.64 -48.48
C LEU A 6 -3.30 -33.51 -47.36
N LEU A 7 -2.03 -33.31 -47.05
CA LEU A 7 -1.59 -33.13 -45.67
C LEU A 7 -0.32 -32.26 -45.65
N LEU A 8 -0.49 -30.95 -45.89
CA LEU A 8 0.53 -29.92 -45.80
C LEU A 8 -0.03 -28.83 -44.87
N LEU A 9 0.01 -29.06 -43.56
CA LEU A 9 -0.28 -28.03 -42.54
C LEU A 9 0.04 -28.61 -41.15
N LEU A 10 1.32 -28.58 -40.76
CA LEU A 10 1.67 -28.73 -39.36
C LEU A 10 2.98 -27.99 -39.06
N VAL A 11 2.94 -27.27 -37.93
CA VAL A 11 4.06 -26.66 -37.19
C VAL A 11 4.52 -25.26 -37.64
N ALA A 12 3.75 -24.25 -37.22
CA ALA A 12 4.32 -22.94 -36.88
C ALA A 12 3.37 -22.16 -35.94
N ALA A 13 3.31 -22.55 -34.66
CA ALA A 13 2.83 -21.64 -33.62
C ALA A 13 3.36 -22.07 -32.24
N PRO A 14 4.54 -21.56 -31.83
CA PRO A 14 4.65 -21.08 -30.45
C PRO A 14 5.58 -19.85 -30.40
N ALA A 15 5.11 -18.69 -30.84
CA ALA A 15 5.83 -17.42 -30.60
C ALA A 15 4.93 -16.29 -30.08
N VAL A 16 3.61 -16.51 -30.01
CA VAL A 16 2.65 -15.47 -29.61
C VAL A 16 2.49 -15.36 -28.08
N HIS A 17 2.91 -16.37 -27.31
CA HIS A 17 2.76 -16.35 -25.84
C HIS A 17 3.84 -15.52 -25.13
N ALA A 18 5.11 -15.56 -25.56
CA ALA A 18 6.19 -14.85 -24.87
C ALA A 18 6.15 -13.32 -25.06
N ALA A 19 5.69 -12.83 -26.21
CA ALA A 19 5.58 -11.39 -26.47
C ALA A 19 4.40 -10.72 -25.75
N ARG A 20 3.40 -11.51 -25.34
CA ARG A 20 2.24 -11.05 -24.57
C ARG A 20 2.61 -10.81 -23.11
N ASP A 21 3.36 -11.74 -22.53
CA ASP A 21 3.82 -11.69 -21.14
C ASP A 21 4.63 -10.42 -20.84
N VAL A 22 5.61 -10.09 -21.70
CA VAL A 22 6.42 -8.87 -21.54
C VAL A 22 5.57 -7.59 -21.62
N ARG A 23 4.60 -7.52 -22.55
CA ARG A 23 3.71 -6.34 -22.67
C ARG A 23 2.81 -6.19 -21.45
N GLU A 24 2.31 -7.28 -20.89
CA GLU A 24 1.44 -7.28 -19.71
C GLU A 24 2.21 -6.95 -18.43
N MET A 25 3.46 -7.43 -18.30
CA MET A 25 4.36 -7.01 -17.21
C MET A 25 4.64 -5.51 -17.28
N THR A 26 4.79 -4.93 -18.48
CA THR A 26 4.91 -3.47 -18.62
C THR A 26 3.63 -2.73 -18.24
N LEU A 27 2.45 -3.33 -18.46
CA LEU A 27 1.17 -2.74 -18.04
C LEU A 27 1.08 -2.66 -16.51
N LEU A 28 1.31 -3.77 -15.81
CA LEU A 28 1.27 -3.82 -14.34
C LEU A 28 2.24 -2.82 -13.72
N ARG A 29 3.50 -2.83 -14.17
CA ARG A 29 4.53 -1.92 -13.68
C ARG A 29 4.12 -0.46 -13.88
N ARG A 30 3.66 -0.09 -15.09
CA ARG A 30 3.25 1.29 -15.39
C ARG A 30 2.12 1.76 -14.48
N VAL A 31 1.05 0.98 -14.37
CA VAL A 31 -0.11 1.32 -13.54
C VAL A 31 0.29 1.41 -12.07
N ALA A 32 1.11 0.48 -11.57
CA ALA A 32 1.60 0.52 -10.21
C ALA A 32 2.50 1.74 -9.94
N GLU A 33 3.42 2.07 -10.85
CA GLU A 33 4.30 3.25 -10.71
C GLU A 33 3.51 4.55 -10.69
N GLU A 34 2.50 4.70 -11.55
CA GLU A 34 1.61 5.85 -11.56
C GLU A 34 0.89 6.00 -10.21
N TRP A 35 0.35 4.90 -9.69
CA TRP A 35 -0.36 4.89 -8.41
C TRP A 35 0.56 5.16 -7.22
N LEU A 36 1.75 4.53 -7.19
CA LEU A 36 2.75 4.72 -6.14
C LEU A 36 3.33 6.15 -6.15
N GLY A 37 3.40 6.79 -7.31
CA GLY A 37 3.75 8.20 -7.46
C GLY A 37 2.75 9.15 -6.77
N GLU A 38 1.50 8.71 -6.61
CA GLU A 38 0.46 9.48 -5.92
C GLU A 38 0.39 9.24 -4.41
N ARG A 39 1.27 8.42 -3.82
CA ARG A 39 1.22 8.07 -2.38
C ARG A 39 1.01 9.27 -1.45
N ASP A 40 1.72 10.36 -1.70
CA ASP A 40 1.67 11.55 -0.86
C ASP A 40 0.40 12.41 -1.10
N ARG A 41 -0.56 11.91 -1.89
CA ARG A 41 -1.89 12.50 -2.14
C ARG A 41 -3.01 11.77 -1.41
N TRP A 42 -2.71 10.76 -0.60
CA TRP A 42 -3.73 10.00 0.12
C TRP A 42 -3.81 10.40 1.59
N ALA A 43 -4.97 10.91 1.98
CA ALA A 43 -5.40 11.06 3.36
C ALA A 43 -6.15 9.80 3.80
N PHE A 44 -6.06 9.45 5.08
CA PHE A 44 -6.76 8.29 5.65
C PHE A 44 -6.89 8.43 7.16
N THR A 45 -7.87 7.74 7.72
CA THR A 45 -8.05 7.58 9.17
C THR A 45 -7.35 6.30 9.62
N GLN A 46 -6.69 6.35 10.78
CA GLN A 46 -6.04 5.21 11.42
C GLN A 46 -6.62 5.03 12.82
N PHE A 47 -7.23 3.88 13.08
CA PHE A 47 -7.61 3.45 14.42
C PHE A 47 -6.56 2.47 14.96
N VAL A 48 -6.06 2.73 16.16
CA VAL A 48 -4.99 1.95 16.80
C VAL A 48 -5.49 1.42 18.14
N ARG A 49 -5.35 0.11 18.36
CA ARG A 49 -5.65 -0.51 19.66
C ARG A 49 -4.37 -1.16 20.20
N GLU A 50 -3.97 -0.75 21.39
CA GLU A 50 -2.79 -1.28 22.09
C GLU A 50 -3.26 -2.12 23.27
N TYR A 51 -2.69 -3.31 23.40
CA TYR A 51 -3.00 -4.28 24.43
C TYR A 51 -1.74 -4.62 25.23
N ASP A 52 -1.91 -4.73 26.54
CA ASP A 52 -0.95 -5.37 27.45
C ASP A 52 -1.46 -6.80 27.74
N GLY A 53 -0.84 -7.78 27.09
CA GLY A 53 -1.38 -9.14 27.04
C GLY A 53 -2.78 -9.20 26.42
N LYS A 54 -3.81 -9.43 27.24
CA LYS A 54 -5.23 -9.47 26.82
C LYS A 54 -6.00 -8.20 27.16
N GLU A 55 -5.43 -7.33 27.97
CA GLU A 55 -6.11 -6.13 28.44
C GLU A 55 -5.91 -4.99 27.47
N LEU A 56 -7.01 -4.35 27.07
CA LEU A 56 -6.96 -3.16 26.23
C LEU A 56 -6.36 -2.01 27.05
N LYS A 57 -5.17 -1.57 26.67
CA LYS A 57 -4.43 -0.49 27.33
C LYS A 57 -4.87 0.86 26.81
N GLN A 58 -4.99 1.00 25.50
CA GLN A 58 -5.29 2.27 24.88
C GLN A 58 -5.86 2.12 23.47
N GLU A 59 -6.82 2.97 23.12
CA GLU A 59 -7.31 3.18 21.76
C GLU A 59 -6.97 4.59 21.30
N ARG A 60 -6.62 4.74 20.02
CA ARG A 60 -6.41 6.05 19.39
C ARG A 60 -7.06 6.12 18.04
N LEU A 61 -7.69 7.24 17.75
CA LEU A 61 -8.10 7.61 16.40
C LEU A 61 -7.18 8.72 15.90
N GLU A 62 -6.55 8.49 14.76
CA GLU A 62 -5.58 9.39 14.14
C GLU A 62 -5.99 9.68 12.69
N ARG A 63 -5.70 10.88 12.18
CA ARG A 63 -5.89 11.24 10.77
C ARG A 63 -4.53 11.56 10.15
N TYR A 64 -4.23 10.94 9.02
CA TYR A 64 -3.16 11.38 8.14
C TYR A 64 -3.76 12.20 7.00
N ASP A 65 -3.23 13.41 6.77
CA ASP A 65 -3.68 14.32 5.72
C ASP A 65 -2.49 15.10 5.13
N PRO A 66 -2.01 14.71 3.94
CA PRO A 66 -0.86 15.36 3.32
C PRO A 66 -1.17 16.74 2.71
N SER A 67 -2.43 17.20 2.70
CA SER A 67 -2.78 18.58 2.35
C SER A 67 -2.36 19.59 3.43
N ARG A 68 -1.96 19.10 4.60
CA ARG A 68 -1.47 19.91 5.72
C ARG A 68 0.04 20.12 5.67
N GLY A 69 0.51 21.08 6.46
CA GLY A 69 1.95 21.31 6.69
C GLY A 69 2.61 20.05 7.24
N TYR A 70 3.92 19.87 6.99
CA TYR A 70 4.62 18.62 7.32
C TYR A 70 4.43 18.19 8.78
N ALA A 71 4.54 19.13 9.72
CA ALA A 71 4.37 18.89 11.16
C ALA A 71 2.93 18.56 11.57
N ASP A 72 1.94 18.83 10.71
CA ASP A 72 0.51 18.71 10.99
C ASP A 72 -0.18 17.62 10.16
N ARG A 73 0.58 16.86 9.36
CA ARG A 73 0.01 15.80 8.52
C ARG A 73 -0.65 14.71 9.35
N TRP A 74 -0.05 14.37 10.49
CA TRP A 74 -0.71 13.51 11.46
C TRP A 74 -1.45 14.35 12.49
N GLN A 75 -2.69 13.97 12.76
CA GLN A 75 -3.51 14.53 13.81
C GLN A 75 -4.01 13.43 14.73
N LEU A 76 -3.96 13.67 16.03
CA LEU A 76 -4.62 12.83 17.02
C LEU A 76 -6.05 13.35 17.23
N ILE A 77 -7.03 12.53 16.90
CA ILE A 77 -8.46 12.87 16.97
C ILE A 77 -9.03 12.49 18.35
N SER A 78 -8.73 11.27 18.82
CA SER A 78 -9.20 10.81 20.13
C SER A 78 -8.25 9.81 20.78
N ILE A 79 -8.33 9.71 22.11
CA ILE A 79 -7.77 8.64 22.93
C ILE A 79 -8.92 8.03 23.74
N ASN A 80 -9.11 6.72 23.69
CA ASN A 80 -10.17 6.00 24.42
C ASN A 80 -11.56 6.65 24.24
N GLY A 81 -11.89 7.07 23.02
CA GLY A 81 -13.17 7.70 22.69
C GLY A 81 -13.35 9.16 23.09
N ARG A 82 -12.40 9.78 23.80
CA ARG A 82 -12.45 11.21 24.19
C ARG A 82 -11.41 12.06 23.44
N PRO A 83 -11.64 13.37 23.31
CA PRO A 83 -10.60 14.29 22.84
C PRO A 83 -9.32 14.19 23.71
N PRO A 84 -8.13 14.28 23.09
CA PRO A 84 -6.88 14.25 23.85
C PRO A 84 -6.71 15.52 24.68
N THR A 85 -6.10 15.39 25.85
CA THR A 85 -5.61 16.54 26.62
C THR A 85 -4.40 17.18 25.93
N ALA A 86 -4.07 18.43 26.30
CA ALA A 86 -2.90 19.11 25.74
C ALA A 86 -1.58 18.36 26.00
N GLU A 87 -1.46 17.73 27.17
CA GLU A 87 -0.29 16.91 27.51
C GLU A 87 -0.20 15.65 26.64
N GLU A 88 -1.29 14.89 26.53
CA GLU A 88 -1.35 13.67 25.71
C GLU A 88 -1.03 13.97 24.24
N TRP A 89 -1.62 15.05 23.70
CA TRP A 89 -1.32 15.51 22.36
C TRP A 89 0.16 15.87 22.21
N GLY A 90 0.74 16.59 23.17
CA GLY A 90 2.15 16.98 23.14
C GLY A 90 3.10 15.78 23.15
N GLN A 91 2.81 14.75 23.97
CA GLN A 91 3.61 13.53 24.02
C GLN A 91 3.48 12.72 22.71
N TRP A 92 2.27 12.56 22.20
CA TRP A 92 2.02 11.87 20.93
C TRP A 92 2.68 12.59 19.75
N ASN A 93 2.56 13.92 19.67
CA ASN A 93 3.11 14.72 18.57
C ASN A 93 4.64 14.64 18.53
N LYS A 94 5.29 14.68 19.71
CA LYS A 94 6.75 14.47 19.83
C LYS A 94 7.21 13.11 19.31
N ARG A 95 6.36 12.07 19.40
CA ARG A 95 6.69 10.72 18.89
C ARG A 95 6.41 10.58 17.40
N LYS A 96 5.29 11.13 16.91
CA LYS A 96 4.79 10.89 15.55
C LYS A 96 5.38 11.85 14.51
N ASN A 97 5.41 13.16 14.79
CA ASN A 97 5.75 14.19 13.80
C ASN A 97 7.19 14.74 13.91
N LYS A 98 7.95 14.38 14.95
CA LYS A 98 9.30 14.95 15.21
C LYS A 98 10.46 14.25 14.50
N LYS A 99 10.22 13.19 13.73
CA LYS A 99 11.29 12.49 13.00
C LYS A 99 11.51 13.09 11.62
N ALA A 100 12.75 13.53 11.39
CA ALA A 100 13.31 13.80 10.07
C ALA A 100 13.04 12.60 9.14
N ARG A 101 12.39 12.82 8.01
CA ARG A 101 12.16 11.74 7.05
C ARG A 101 13.45 11.56 6.27
N ARG A 102 14.13 10.43 6.48
CA ARG A 102 15.15 9.97 5.53
C ARG A 102 14.49 9.75 4.17
N ASP A 103 15.21 10.04 3.10
CA ASP A 103 14.85 9.61 1.75
C ASP A 103 14.56 8.11 1.81
N ARG A 104 13.32 7.76 1.45
CA ARG A 104 12.89 6.37 1.41
C ARG A 104 13.08 5.88 -0.02
N PRO A 105 13.60 4.66 -0.22
CA PRO A 105 13.59 4.03 -1.54
C PRO A 105 12.18 4.07 -2.13
N THR A 106 12.10 4.14 -3.46
CA THR A 106 10.81 4.13 -4.16
C THR A 106 10.09 2.83 -3.82
N ILE A 107 8.82 2.92 -3.40
CA ILE A 107 8.06 1.74 -2.94
C ILE A 107 8.01 0.66 -4.04
N ALA A 108 8.07 1.08 -5.31
CA ALA A 108 8.17 0.21 -6.47
C ALA A 108 9.31 -0.83 -6.38
N GLN A 109 10.43 -0.49 -5.71
CA GLN A 109 11.57 -1.41 -5.52
C GLN A 109 11.25 -2.60 -4.61
N ASN A 110 10.13 -2.56 -3.88
CA ASN A 110 9.70 -3.66 -3.02
C ASN A 110 8.86 -4.70 -3.76
N PHE A 111 8.55 -4.51 -5.06
CA PHE A 111 7.73 -5.44 -5.84
C PHE A 111 8.56 -6.15 -6.90
N ASP A 112 8.32 -7.44 -7.09
CA ASP A 112 8.93 -8.21 -8.15
C ASP A 112 8.01 -8.31 -9.36
N PHE A 113 7.93 -7.21 -10.12
CA PHE A 113 7.16 -7.16 -11.36
C PHE A 113 7.62 -8.20 -12.39
N GLU A 114 8.88 -8.66 -12.31
CA GLU A 114 9.40 -9.69 -13.21
C GLU A 114 8.89 -11.09 -12.88
N ALA A 115 8.50 -11.31 -11.62
CA ALA A 115 7.95 -12.57 -11.13
C ALA A 115 6.41 -12.54 -10.97
N ALA A 116 5.76 -11.46 -11.44
CA ALA A 116 4.32 -11.33 -11.39
C ALA A 116 3.64 -12.39 -12.27
N LYS A 117 2.50 -12.91 -11.83
CA LYS A 117 1.75 -13.94 -12.54
C LYS A 117 0.35 -13.46 -12.86
N VAL A 118 -0.11 -13.70 -14.09
CA VAL A 118 -1.52 -13.50 -14.44
C VAL A 118 -2.34 -14.62 -13.81
N LEU A 119 -3.28 -14.26 -12.95
CA LEU A 119 -4.25 -15.18 -12.34
C LEU A 119 -5.50 -15.33 -13.21
N GLU A 120 -5.94 -14.23 -13.82
CA GLU A 120 -7.14 -14.16 -14.63
C GLU A 120 -6.98 -13.05 -15.66
N GLU A 121 -7.43 -13.29 -16.89
CA GLU A 121 -7.46 -12.27 -17.93
C GLU A 121 -8.74 -12.40 -18.76
N THR A 122 -9.49 -11.30 -18.86
CA THR A 122 -10.64 -11.15 -19.73
C THR A 122 -10.43 -9.94 -20.64
N PRO A 123 -11.31 -9.63 -21.61
CA PRO A 123 -11.23 -8.36 -22.32
C PRO A 123 -11.34 -7.13 -21.41
N GLU A 124 -11.98 -7.27 -20.24
CA GLU A 124 -12.31 -6.18 -19.33
C GLU A 124 -11.28 -6.00 -18.22
N ILE A 125 -10.73 -7.10 -17.70
CA ILE A 125 -9.81 -7.07 -16.56
C ILE A 125 -8.59 -7.95 -16.77
N VAL A 126 -7.56 -7.68 -15.99
CA VAL A 126 -6.46 -8.60 -15.75
C VAL A 126 -6.11 -8.57 -14.26
N ARG A 127 -5.95 -9.76 -13.67
CA ARG A 127 -5.60 -9.93 -12.26
C ARG A 127 -4.22 -10.52 -12.16
N TYR A 128 -3.36 -9.87 -11.38
CA TYR A 128 -1.99 -10.29 -11.15
C TYR A 128 -1.79 -10.73 -9.70
N GLU A 129 -1.10 -11.84 -9.49
CA GLU A 129 -0.34 -12.08 -8.27
C GLU A 129 0.99 -11.31 -8.40
N LEU A 130 1.25 -10.36 -7.51
CA LEU A 130 2.44 -9.52 -7.53
C LEU A 130 3.34 -9.83 -6.31
N PRO A 131 4.39 -10.64 -6.46
CA PRO A 131 5.30 -10.95 -5.37
C PRO A 131 6.02 -9.71 -4.85
N LEU A 132 6.37 -9.71 -3.56
CA LEU A 132 7.27 -8.72 -2.97
C LEU A 132 8.72 -9.15 -3.21
N ARG A 133 9.61 -8.17 -3.40
CA ARG A 133 11.07 -8.37 -3.32
C ARG A 133 11.48 -8.41 -1.85
N SER A 134 12.33 -9.37 -1.50
CA SER A 134 13.05 -9.32 -0.23
C SER A 134 14.53 -9.22 -0.51
N SER A 135 15.18 -8.21 0.06
CA SER A 135 16.65 -8.19 0.15
C SER A 135 17.16 -9.07 1.30
N VAL A 136 16.27 -9.49 2.22
CA VAL A 136 16.63 -10.23 3.44
C VAL A 136 15.46 -11.13 3.89
N GLU A 137 15.22 -12.26 3.22
CA GLU A 137 14.08 -13.17 3.49
C GLU A 137 14.01 -13.65 4.95
N TRP A 138 15.16 -13.80 5.61
CA TRP A 138 15.21 -14.23 7.01
C TRP A 138 14.66 -13.17 7.99
N LEU A 139 14.59 -11.89 7.59
CA LEU A 139 13.99 -10.81 8.38
C LEU A 139 12.51 -10.61 8.10
N PHE A 140 12.07 -10.96 6.90
CA PHE A 140 10.70 -10.78 6.44
C PHE A 140 10.35 -11.87 5.41
N PRO A 141 9.57 -12.89 5.80
CA PRO A 141 9.17 -13.98 4.92
C PRO A 141 8.08 -13.49 3.95
N ILE A 142 8.52 -12.84 2.88
CA ILE A 142 7.66 -12.30 1.80
C ILE A 142 6.76 -13.36 1.16
N ASN A 143 7.18 -14.63 1.17
CA ASN A 143 6.43 -15.75 0.62
C ASN A 143 5.12 -16.04 1.37
N LYS A 144 4.91 -15.40 2.52
CA LYS A 144 3.67 -15.46 3.28
C LYS A 144 2.71 -14.32 2.96
N VAL A 145 3.12 -13.35 2.14
CA VAL A 145 2.28 -12.24 1.70
C VAL A 145 1.76 -12.54 0.31
N GLU A 146 0.44 -12.58 0.18
CA GLU A 146 -0.24 -12.65 -1.10
C GLU A 146 -0.75 -11.25 -1.45
N LEU A 147 -0.33 -10.74 -2.60
CA LEU A 147 -0.76 -9.44 -3.12
C LEU A 147 -1.39 -9.66 -4.50
N ILE A 148 -2.68 -9.36 -4.59
CA ILE A 148 -3.44 -9.43 -5.84
C ILE A 148 -3.73 -8.01 -6.30
N VAL A 149 -3.41 -7.74 -7.56
CA VAL A 149 -3.66 -6.45 -8.23
C VAL A 149 -4.61 -6.68 -9.39
N THR A 150 -5.76 -6.02 -9.37
CA THR A 150 -6.72 -6.03 -10.47
C THR A 150 -6.59 -4.75 -11.28
N ILE A 151 -6.33 -4.89 -12.57
CA ILE A 151 -6.30 -3.80 -13.54
C ILE A 151 -7.49 -3.95 -14.46
N ASP A 152 -8.20 -2.85 -14.67
CA ASP A 152 -9.26 -2.74 -15.66
C ASP A 152 -8.70 -2.23 -16.99
N LYS A 153 -9.25 -2.75 -18.10
CA LYS A 153 -8.85 -2.50 -19.49
C LYS A 153 -9.96 -1.85 -20.34
N THR A 154 -11.12 -1.58 -19.77
CA THR A 154 -12.31 -1.06 -20.47
C THR A 154 -12.24 0.44 -20.73
N GLY A 155 -11.49 1.17 -19.90
CA GLY A 155 -11.28 2.61 -20.04
C GLY A 155 -10.42 3.00 -21.25
N PRO A 156 -10.35 4.31 -21.58
CA PRO A 156 -9.45 4.81 -22.63
C PRO A 156 -7.97 4.51 -22.34
N ALA A 157 -7.63 4.32 -21.06
CA ALA A 157 -6.35 3.79 -20.61
C ALA A 157 -6.60 2.73 -19.51
N PRO A 158 -5.80 1.65 -19.47
CA PRO A 158 -5.86 0.69 -18.37
C PRO A 158 -5.49 1.31 -17.03
N ALA A 159 -6.20 0.94 -15.97
CA ALA A 159 -6.06 1.56 -14.65
C ALA A 159 -6.26 0.58 -13.50
N LEU A 160 -5.74 0.96 -12.32
CA LEU A 160 -5.88 0.17 -11.10
C LEU A 160 -7.33 0.15 -10.63
N ALA A 161 -7.93 -1.03 -10.52
CA ALA A 161 -9.30 -1.21 -10.07
C ALA A 161 -9.36 -1.67 -8.60
N GLN A 162 -8.46 -2.57 -8.20
CA GLN A 162 -8.45 -3.13 -6.85
C GLN A 162 -7.05 -3.59 -6.44
N VAL A 163 -6.75 -3.45 -5.15
CA VAL A 163 -5.58 -4.06 -4.51
C VAL A 163 -6.06 -4.87 -3.31
N GLN A 164 -5.69 -6.15 -3.29
CA GLN A 164 -5.92 -7.04 -2.17
C GLN A 164 -4.58 -7.53 -1.63
N ALA A 165 -4.39 -7.49 -0.31
CA ALA A 165 -3.22 -8.10 0.31
C ALA A 165 -3.62 -8.87 1.55
N ARG A 166 -3.08 -10.08 1.71
CA ARG A 166 -3.28 -10.90 2.90
C ARG A 166 -2.03 -11.67 3.27
N ILE A 167 -1.96 -12.15 4.50
CA ILE A 167 -0.96 -13.16 4.87
C ILE A 167 -1.58 -14.55 4.93
N SER A 168 -0.85 -15.56 4.44
CA SER A 168 -1.31 -16.95 4.48
C SER A 168 -1.21 -17.56 5.88
N GLU A 169 -0.27 -17.08 6.69
CA GLU A 169 -0.09 -17.50 8.08
C GLU A 169 0.72 -16.47 8.90
N PRO A 170 0.58 -16.46 10.24
CA PRO A 170 1.40 -15.61 11.10
C PRO A 170 2.91 -15.86 10.95
N PHE A 171 3.72 -14.81 11.05
CA PHE A 171 5.18 -14.94 10.98
C PHE A 171 5.94 -13.95 11.84
N ARG A 172 7.21 -14.29 12.11
CA ARG A 172 8.12 -13.47 12.91
C ARG A 172 8.94 -12.56 12.01
N VAL A 173 9.21 -11.35 12.50
CA VAL A 173 10.05 -10.34 11.86
C VAL A 173 11.04 -9.77 12.86
N ALA A 174 12.03 -9.01 12.37
CA ALA A 174 13.02 -8.32 13.20
C ALA A 174 13.71 -9.28 14.20
N LEU A 175 14.33 -10.35 13.69
CA LEU A 175 15.02 -11.36 14.53
C LEU A 175 14.11 -12.05 15.57
N GLY A 176 12.79 -12.06 15.35
CA GLY A 176 11.84 -12.64 16.30
C GLY A 176 11.33 -11.69 17.38
N LEU A 177 11.72 -10.41 17.34
CA LEU A 177 11.26 -9.39 18.30
C LEU A 177 9.81 -8.96 18.07
N ALA A 178 9.28 -9.21 16.86
CA ALA A 178 7.89 -8.97 16.54
C ALA A 178 7.29 -10.14 15.75
N ARG A 179 5.98 -10.28 15.88
CA ARG A 179 5.17 -11.25 15.15
C ARG A 179 4.05 -10.52 14.43
N ILE A 180 3.93 -10.74 13.13
CA ILE A 180 2.76 -10.36 12.35
C ILE A 180 1.76 -11.50 12.50
N LEU A 181 0.59 -11.18 13.05
CA LEU A 181 -0.49 -12.14 13.28
C LEU A 181 -1.49 -12.14 12.14
N ASP A 182 -1.74 -10.96 11.57
CA ASP A 182 -2.71 -10.78 10.50
C ASP A 182 -2.39 -9.53 9.69
N ILE A 183 -2.67 -9.58 8.39
CA ILE A 183 -2.76 -8.46 7.48
C ILE A 183 -3.91 -8.78 6.55
N ASP A 184 -4.83 -7.83 6.43
CA ASP A 184 -5.93 -7.90 5.47
C ASP A 184 -6.13 -6.50 4.90
N LEU A 185 -6.02 -6.39 3.59
CA LEU A 185 -6.17 -5.18 2.81
C LEU A 185 -7.11 -5.52 1.66
N ASP A 186 -8.20 -4.77 1.54
CA ASP A 186 -9.02 -4.76 0.36
C ASP A 186 -9.40 -3.31 0.06
N VAL A 187 -8.84 -2.78 -1.03
CA VAL A 187 -9.08 -1.41 -1.48
C VAL A 187 -9.55 -1.46 -2.93
N GLN A 188 -10.75 -0.93 -3.17
CA GLN A 188 -11.39 -0.81 -4.47
C GLN A 188 -11.45 0.65 -4.90
N MET A 189 -11.45 0.92 -6.21
CA MET A 189 -11.54 2.28 -6.74
C MET A 189 -12.95 2.57 -7.29
N GLU A 190 -13.61 3.63 -6.80
CA GLU A 190 -14.89 4.14 -7.32
C GLU A 190 -14.68 5.39 -8.23
N PRO A 191 -15.47 5.60 -9.31
CA PRO A 191 -16.22 4.62 -10.10
C PRO A 191 -15.25 3.70 -10.88
N PRO A 192 -15.58 2.40 -11.02
CA PRO A 192 -14.73 1.46 -11.75
C PRO A 192 -14.92 1.58 -13.29
N PRO A 193 -13.83 1.64 -14.08
CA PRO A 193 -12.47 2.01 -13.68
C PRO A 193 -12.26 3.54 -13.61
N PRO A 194 -11.42 4.04 -12.68
CA PRO A 194 -10.89 5.40 -12.79
C PRO A 194 -9.95 5.47 -14.01
N GLN A 195 -9.92 6.57 -14.79
CA GLN A 195 -9.01 6.63 -15.95
C GLN A 195 -7.58 7.00 -15.53
N THR A 196 -7.45 7.66 -14.39
CA THR A 196 -6.17 8.05 -13.77
C THR A 196 -6.27 7.90 -12.25
N PRO A 197 -5.15 7.76 -11.53
CA PRO A 197 -5.16 7.83 -10.06
C PRO A 197 -5.78 9.14 -9.53
N ALA A 198 -5.77 10.22 -10.33
CA ALA A 198 -6.37 11.48 -9.97
C ALA A 198 -7.91 11.46 -9.86
N GLU A 199 -8.57 10.58 -10.61
CA GLU A 199 -10.02 10.41 -10.61
C GLU A 199 -10.49 9.37 -9.59
N ALA A 200 -9.57 8.57 -9.05
CA ALA A 200 -9.89 7.46 -8.16
C ALA A 200 -10.46 7.93 -6.82
N LYS A 201 -11.56 7.30 -6.40
CA LYS A 201 -12.12 7.40 -5.06
C LYS A 201 -11.96 6.04 -4.39
N PRO A 202 -10.85 5.79 -3.67
CA PRO A 202 -10.64 4.51 -3.00
C PRO A 202 -11.68 4.31 -1.90
N SER A 203 -12.28 3.14 -1.86
CA SER A 203 -13.07 2.64 -0.74
C SER A 203 -12.53 1.29 -0.27
N GLY A 204 -12.85 0.91 0.97
CA GLY A 204 -12.34 -0.30 1.59
C GLY A 204 -11.54 -0.04 2.86
N THR A 205 -10.84 -1.07 3.31
CA THR A 205 -10.21 -1.11 4.63
C THR A 205 -8.87 -1.80 4.57
N ALA A 206 -7.98 -1.43 5.49
CA ALA A 206 -6.78 -2.20 5.77
C ALA A 206 -6.70 -2.48 7.26
N GLN A 207 -6.24 -3.67 7.64
CA GLN A 207 -5.94 -4.03 9.01
C GLN A 207 -4.60 -4.74 9.12
N ALA A 208 -3.93 -4.55 10.26
CA ALA A 208 -2.72 -5.28 10.60
C ALA A 208 -2.69 -5.54 12.11
N VAL A 209 -2.39 -6.78 12.48
CA VAL A 209 -2.20 -7.18 13.88
C VAL A 209 -0.75 -7.57 14.09
N VAL A 210 -0.10 -6.86 15.01
CA VAL A 210 1.32 -7.03 15.32
C VAL A 210 1.48 -7.29 16.81
N THR A 211 2.29 -8.28 17.18
CA THR A 211 2.79 -8.42 18.55
C THR A 211 4.24 -7.99 18.59
N LYS A 212 4.62 -7.11 19.54
CA LYS A 212 6.00 -6.68 19.75
C LYS A 212 6.34 -6.79 21.23
N LEU A 213 7.36 -7.60 21.56
CA LEU A 213 7.79 -7.82 22.95
C LEU A 213 6.64 -8.24 23.91
N GLY A 214 5.63 -8.94 23.40
CA GLY A 214 4.46 -9.38 24.18
C GLY A 214 3.23 -8.47 24.02
N ASP A 215 3.42 -7.19 23.68
CA ASP A 215 2.33 -6.24 23.48
C ASP A 215 1.68 -6.45 22.12
N ARG A 216 0.35 -6.60 22.08
CA ARG A 216 -0.42 -6.66 20.82
C ARG A 216 -0.84 -5.25 20.43
N ILE A 217 -0.65 -4.92 19.17
CA ILE A 217 -1.07 -3.67 18.56
C ILE A 217 -1.87 -4.02 17.30
N GLU A 218 -3.06 -3.48 17.23
CA GLU A 218 -3.93 -3.55 16.07
C GLU A 218 -3.96 -2.20 15.38
N TYR A 219 -3.87 -2.23 14.07
CA TYR A 219 -4.04 -1.08 13.20
C TYR A 219 -5.22 -1.36 12.28
N PHE A 220 -6.07 -0.35 12.14
CA PHE A 220 -7.14 -0.33 11.16
C PHE A 220 -7.07 0.99 10.40
N TRP A 221 -7.17 0.95 9.08
CA TRP A 221 -7.15 2.12 8.20
C TRP A 221 -8.44 2.19 7.38
N SER A 222 -9.00 3.39 7.29
CA SER A 222 -10.26 3.68 6.60
C SER A 222 -10.29 5.11 6.07
N ASP A 223 -11.42 5.51 5.48
CA ASP A 223 -11.69 6.87 5.01
C ASP A 223 -10.60 7.41 4.06
N PHE A 224 -10.16 6.54 3.15
CA PHE A 224 -9.17 6.88 2.15
C PHE A 224 -9.71 7.99 1.25
N GLN A 225 -8.94 9.06 1.10
CA GLN A 225 -9.35 10.22 0.33
C GLN A 225 -8.16 10.79 -0.41
N ARG A 226 -8.35 11.08 -1.70
CA ARG A 226 -7.37 11.85 -2.45
C ARG A 226 -7.42 13.33 -2.03
N VAL A 227 -6.26 13.92 -1.79
CA VAL A 227 -6.10 15.33 -1.45
C VAL A 227 -4.98 15.96 -2.26
N THR A 228 -5.03 17.28 -2.43
CA THR A 228 -3.91 18.03 -2.99
C THR A 228 -2.87 18.26 -1.89
N PRO A 229 -1.64 17.73 -2.02
CA PRO A 229 -0.62 17.93 -1.00
C PRO A 229 -0.24 19.41 -0.92
N ARG A 230 0.10 19.90 0.28
CA ARG A 230 0.69 21.22 0.40
C ARG A 230 2.10 21.18 -0.22
N LEU A 231 2.28 21.86 -1.36
CA LEU A 231 3.57 22.05 -2.00
C LEU A 231 4.44 22.99 -1.16
N GLY A 232 5.74 22.69 -1.08
CA GLY A 232 6.74 23.67 -0.61
C GLY A 232 6.93 23.79 0.91
N GLN A 233 7.22 22.68 1.60
CA GLN A 233 8.16 22.70 2.73
C GLN A 233 8.98 21.41 2.66
N THR A 234 10.12 21.49 1.97
CA THR A 234 11.24 20.60 2.27
C THR A 234 11.73 20.93 3.68
N GLU A 235 12.35 19.94 4.31
CA GLU A 235 12.80 19.94 5.72
C GLU A 235 13.58 21.19 6.16
N SER A 236 14.16 21.93 5.22
CA SER A 236 14.83 23.23 5.40
C SER A 236 13.93 24.27 6.10
N ASP A 237 12.68 24.41 5.69
CA ASP A 237 11.81 25.51 6.18
C ASP A 237 11.32 25.26 7.62
N ALA A 238 11.25 24.00 8.05
CA ALA A 238 10.87 23.62 9.41
C ALA A 238 12.03 23.74 10.41
N ALA A 239 13.28 23.72 9.93
CA ALA A 239 14.46 23.94 10.75
C ALA A 239 14.74 25.44 10.97
N GLU A 240 14.44 26.28 9.98
CA GLU A 240 14.73 27.72 10.00
C GLU A 240 13.71 28.54 10.81
N ASN A 241 12.48 28.05 10.98
CA ASN A 241 11.40 28.77 11.66
C ASN A 241 11.28 28.48 13.17
N ARG A 242 12.31 27.92 13.81
CA ARG A 242 12.35 27.87 15.28
C ARG A 242 12.84 29.22 15.81
N PRO A 243 12.10 29.91 16.70
CA PRO A 243 12.65 31.07 17.38
C PRO A 243 13.92 30.62 18.11
N ARG A 244 15.06 31.25 17.78
CA ARG A 244 16.27 31.12 18.59
C ARG A 244 15.88 31.55 20.00
N SER A 245 15.85 30.60 20.93
CA SER A 245 15.73 30.91 22.34
C SER A 245 16.88 31.87 22.67
N ALA A 246 16.52 33.08 23.07
CA ALA A 246 17.48 34.05 23.56
C ALA A 246 18.20 33.47 24.77
N GLU A 247 19.52 33.62 24.79
CA GLU A 247 20.40 33.41 25.94
C GLU A 247 20.01 34.29 27.13
#